data_AF-A0A2T6FKH4-F1
#
_entry.id   AF-A0A2T6FKH4-F1
#
_cell.length_a   1.000
_cell.length_b   1.000
_cell.length_c   1.000
_cell.angle_alpha   90.00
_cell.angle_beta   90.00
_cell.angle_gamma   90.00
#
_symmetry.space_group_name_H-M   'P 1'
#
loop_
_entity.id
_entity.type
_entity.pdbx_description
1 polymer ?
#
loop_
_entity_poly.entity_id
_entity_poly.type
_entity_poly.pdbx_seq_one_letter_code
_entity_poly.pdbx_strand_id
1 'polypeptide(L)'
;MNRSHPSQQKPLSPGVIAVIALLWVATIASALAVVAITQVVRRDVNSLETLRREAAQLQVQWGQYLLEQSTWAAYSRVENAAISELNMMAPTPEDMVMISGNKIVGEKGKAIAPGAGGQ
;
A
#
# COMPACT_ATOMS: atom_id res chain seq x y z
N MET A 1 19.94 -27.63 -85.30
CA MET A 1 21.17 -27.81 -84.49
C MET A 1 20.93 -27.23 -83.10
N ASN A 2 20.43 -28.03 -82.15
CA ASN A 2 20.10 -27.56 -80.80
C ASN A 2 21.34 -27.73 -79.90
N ARG A 3 21.93 -26.64 -79.41
CA ARG A 3 23.11 -26.66 -78.53
C ARG A 3 22.62 -26.67 -77.08
N SER A 4 22.70 -27.84 -76.43
CA SER A 4 22.59 -27.94 -74.98
C SER A 4 23.81 -27.27 -74.34
N HIS A 5 23.61 -26.14 -73.69
CA HIS A 5 24.58 -25.60 -72.75
C HIS A 5 24.47 -26.39 -71.44
N PRO A 6 25.47 -27.17 -71.02
CA PRO A 6 25.48 -27.75 -69.68
C PRO A 6 25.71 -26.61 -68.68
N SER A 7 24.75 -26.42 -67.78
CA SER A 7 24.91 -25.57 -66.60
C SER A 7 26.07 -26.08 -65.76
N GLN A 8 27.23 -25.42 -65.85
CA GLN A 8 28.38 -25.66 -64.97
C GLN A 8 27.98 -25.30 -63.53
N GLN A 9 27.42 -26.26 -62.81
CA GLN A 9 27.27 -26.18 -61.37
C GLN A 9 28.66 -26.43 -60.78
N LYS A 10 29.35 -25.35 -60.40
CA LYS A 10 30.60 -25.44 -59.64
C LYS A 10 30.26 -26.09 -58.30
N PRO A 11 30.78 -27.29 -57.98
CA PRO A 11 30.51 -27.91 -56.70
C PRO A 11 31.01 -26.96 -55.61
N LEU A 12 30.14 -26.67 -54.65
CA LEU A 12 30.49 -25.88 -53.47
C LEU A 12 31.74 -26.50 -52.84
N SER A 13 32.77 -25.68 -52.58
CA SER A 13 34.01 -26.20 -52.02
C SER A 13 33.76 -26.79 -50.62
N PRO A 14 34.49 -27.84 -50.21
CA PRO A 14 34.30 -28.46 -48.90
C PRO A 14 34.50 -27.46 -47.74
N GLY A 15 35.33 -26.43 -47.93
CA GLY A 15 35.52 -25.36 -46.96
C GLY A 15 34.28 -24.48 -46.78
N VAL A 16 33.57 -24.14 -47.87
CA VAL A 16 32.32 -23.38 -47.79
C VAL A 16 31.24 -24.17 -47.06
N ILE A 17 31.15 -25.47 -47.32
CA ILE A 17 30.19 -26.36 -46.63
C ILE A 17 30.50 -26.43 -45.13
N ALA A 18 31.77 -26.55 -44.74
CA ALA A 18 32.17 -26.56 -43.33
C ALA A 18 31.82 -25.25 -42.60
N VAL A 19 32.03 -24.10 -43.26
CA VAL A 19 31.67 -22.79 -42.70
C VAL A 19 30.16 -22.66 -42.53
N ILE A 20 29.37 -23.08 -43.52
CA ILE A 20 27.90 -23.06 -43.44
C ILE A 20 27.42 -23.96 -42.29
N ALA A 21 27.98 -25.17 -42.16
CA ALA A 21 27.65 -26.07 -41.07
C ALA A 21 27.98 -25.48 -39.69
N LEU A 22 29.15 -24.84 -39.55
CA LEU A 22 29.54 -24.15 -38.32
C LEU A 22 28.57 -23.03 -37.97
N LEU A 23 28.21 -22.17 -38.94
CA LEU A 23 27.27 -21.07 -38.74
C LEU A 23 25.87 -21.58 -38.36
N TRP A 24 25.43 -22.69 -38.96
CA TRP A 24 24.16 -23.31 -38.64
C TRP A 24 24.13 -23.82 -37.20
N VAL A 25 25.17 -24.54 -36.76
CA VAL A 25 25.30 -25.00 -35.37
C VAL A 25 25.38 -23.83 -34.40
N ALA A 26 26.18 -22.80 -34.71
CA ALA A 26 26.29 -21.60 -33.88
C ALA A 26 24.94 -20.89 -33.70
N THR A 27 24.13 -20.83 -34.77
CA THR A 27 22.79 -20.23 -34.72
C THR A 27 21.85 -21.02 -33.81
N ILE A 28 21.87 -22.36 -33.91
CA ILE A 28 21.06 -23.22 -33.04
C ILE A 28 21.51 -23.09 -31.57
N ALA A 29 22.82 -23.10 -31.33
CA ALA A 29 23.37 -22.91 -29.99
C ALA A 29 22.95 -21.56 -29.40
N SER A 30 22.98 -20.49 -30.20
CA SER A 30 22.52 -19.17 -29.79
C SER A 30 21.02 -19.17 -29.44
N ALA A 31 20.17 -19.78 -30.26
CA ALA A 31 18.74 -19.87 -30.00
C ALA A 31 18.45 -20.62 -28.69
N LEU A 32 19.11 -21.76 -28.46
CA LEU A 32 18.98 -22.52 -27.22
C LEU A 32 19.49 -21.75 -25.99
N ALA A 33 20.61 -21.04 -26.13
CA ALA A 33 21.16 -20.22 -25.06
C ALA A 33 20.19 -19.10 -24.63
N VAL A 34 19.56 -18.42 -25.60
CA VAL A 34 18.55 -17.38 -25.31
C VAL A 34 17.36 -17.95 -24.56
N VAL A 35 16.86 -19.13 -24.96
CA VAL A 35 15.75 -19.81 -24.27
C VAL A 35 16.15 -20.20 -22.84
N ALA A 36 17.35 -20.74 -22.66
CA ALA A 36 17.87 -21.12 -21.34
C ALA A 36 17.99 -19.89 -20.40
N ILE A 37 18.56 -18.79 -20.90
CA ILE A 37 18.67 -17.53 -20.15
C ILE A 37 17.29 -17.02 -19.77
N THR A 38 16.32 -17.05 -20.69
CA THR A 38 14.95 -16.61 -20.39
C THR A 38 14.31 -17.42 -19.27
N GLN A 39 14.56 -18.74 -19.22
CA GLN A 39 14.05 -19.61 -18.17
C GLN A 39 14.73 -19.35 -16.82
N VAL A 40 16.02 -19.01 -16.81
CA VAL A 40 16.74 -18.61 -15.59
C VAL A 40 16.24 -17.27 -15.08
N VAL A 41 16.08 -16.28 -15.97
CA VAL A 41 15.57 -14.95 -15.62
C VAL A 41 14.20 -15.03 -14.97
N ARG A 42 13.30 -15.91 -15.46
CA ARG A 42 11.99 -16.13 -14.81
C ARG A 42 12.09 -16.62 -13.38
N ARG A 43 13.12 -17.40 -13.04
CA ARG A 43 13.35 -17.89 -11.67
C ARG A 43 13.93 -16.80 -10.76
N ASP A 44 14.92 -16.06 -11.25
CA ASP A 44 15.59 -15.00 -10.47
C ASP A 44 14.66 -13.82 -10.20
N VAL A 45 13.84 -13.45 -11.19
CA VAL A 45 12.81 -12.41 -11.03
C VAL A 45 11.78 -12.82 -9.98
N ASN A 46 11.42 -14.10 -9.87
CA ASN A 46 10.46 -14.55 -8.87
C ASN A 46 10.94 -14.27 -7.43
N SER A 47 12.23 -14.44 -7.15
CA SER A 47 12.81 -14.14 -5.83
C SER A 47 12.86 -12.64 -5.53
N LEU A 48 13.04 -11.79 -6.55
CA LEU A 48 12.95 -10.34 -6.39
C LEU A 48 11.50 -9.90 -6.14
N GLU A 49 10.55 -10.54 -6.83
CA GLU A 49 9.13 -10.27 -6.67
C GLU A 49 8.60 -10.65 -5.28
N THR A 50 9.13 -11.69 -4.63
CA THR A 50 8.74 -12.02 -3.25
C THR A 50 9.17 -10.94 -2.26
N LEU A 51 10.44 -10.51 -2.31
CA LEU A 51 10.95 -9.45 -1.45
C LEU A 51 10.22 -8.12 -1.68
N ARG A 52 9.90 -7.80 -2.94
CA ARG A 52 9.08 -6.63 -3.27
C ARG A 52 7.68 -6.68 -2.68
N ARG A 53 7.03 -7.86 -2.69
CA ARG A 53 5.70 -8.03 -2.08
C ARG A 53 5.76 -7.79 -0.58
N GLU A 54 6.76 -8.31 0.11
CA GLU A 54 6.94 -8.08 1.54
C GLU A 54 7.16 -6.61 1.86
N ALA A 55 8.04 -5.93 1.10
CA ALA A 55 8.26 -4.49 1.25
C ALA A 55 6.96 -3.68 1.00
N ALA A 56 6.17 -4.05 -0.01
CA ALA A 56 4.89 -3.40 -0.29
C ALA A 56 3.88 -3.58 0.84
N GLN A 57 3.80 -4.78 1.44
CA GLN A 57 2.93 -5.03 2.61
C GLN A 57 3.33 -4.18 3.82
N LEU A 58 4.63 -4.01 4.05
CA LEU A 58 5.12 -3.16 5.13
C LEU A 58 4.82 -1.68 4.88
N GLN A 59 4.94 -1.21 3.63
CA GLN A 59 4.59 0.15 3.23
C GLN A 59 3.12 0.47 3.51
N VAL A 60 2.21 -0.48 3.22
CA VAL A 60 0.78 -0.32 3.49
C VAL A 60 0.52 -0.19 4.99
N GLN A 61 1.11 -1.06 5.81
CA GLN A 61 0.97 -0.99 7.27
C GLN A 61 1.53 0.32 7.82
N TRP A 62 2.69 0.76 7.32
CA TRP A 62 3.26 2.06 7.68
C TRP A 62 2.32 3.22 7.32
N GLY A 63 1.69 3.17 6.15
CA GLY A 63 0.69 4.15 5.73
C GLY A 63 -0.52 4.18 6.66
N GLN A 64 -1.04 3.02 7.06
CA GLN A 64 -2.13 2.90 8.03
C GLN A 64 -1.74 3.52 9.38
N TYR A 65 -0.57 3.17 9.90
CA TYR A 65 -0.06 3.75 11.15
C TYR A 65 0.13 5.27 11.06
N LEU A 66 0.59 5.78 9.92
CA LEU A 66 0.73 7.22 9.70
C LEU A 66 -0.62 7.93 9.68
N LEU A 67 -1.63 7.32 9.07
CA LEU A 67 -3.01 7.83 9.08
C LEU A 67 -3.56 7.83 10.50
N GLU A 68 -3.38 6.74 11.26
CA GLU A 68 -3.74 6.68 12.67
C GLU A 68 -3.07 7.83 13.43
N GLN A 69 -1.74 7.97 13.34
CA GLN A 69 -1.01 9.03 14.03
C GLN A 69 -1.46 10.44 13.61
N SER A 70 -1.74 10.66 12.32
CA SER A 70 -2.24 11.94 11.82
C SER A 70 -3.62 12.31 12.40
N THR A 71 -4.45 11.30 12.67
CA THR A 71 -5.78 11.48 13.28
C THR A 71 -5.67 11.88 14.76
N TRP A 72 -4.70 11.30 15.48
CA TRP A 72 -4.43 11.66 16.89
C TRP A 72 -3.72 13.01 17.02
N ALA A 73 -2.83 13.33 16.08
CA ALA A 73 -2.15 14.63 16.03
C ALA A 73 -3.13 15.78 15.75
N ALA A 74 -4.19 15.54 14.96
CA ALA A 74 -5.27 16.50 14.77
C ALA A 74 -6.02 16.76 16.08
N TYR A 75 -6.32 15.73 16.88
CA TYR A 75 -6.99 15.88 18.17
C TYR A 75 -6.14 16.68 19.18
N SER A 76 -4.85 16.33 19.33
CA SER A 76 -3.93 17.06 20.21
C SER A 76 -3.76 18.54 19.80
N ARG A 77 -3.76 18.84 18.50
CA ARG A 77 -3.76 20.23 18.01
C ARG A 77 -5.05 20.97 18.34
N VAL A 78 -6.20 20.33 18.22
CA VAL A 78 -7.50 20.93 18.55
C VAL A 78 -7.61 21.21 20.05
N GLU A 79 -7.17 20.29 20.90
CA GLU A 79 -7.16 20.48 22.35
C GLU A 79 -6.23 21.62 22.77
N ASN A 80 -5.01 21.66 22.21
CA ASN A 80 -4.09 22.78 22.45
C ASN A 80 -4.67 24.12 21.95
N ALA A 81 -5.38 24.15 20.82
CA ALA A 81 -6.05 25.35 20.34
C ALA A 81 -7.21 25.77 21.28
N ALA A 82 -8.01 24.83 21.78
CA ALA A 82 -9.09 25.11 22.74
C ALA A 82 -8.56 25.67 24.07
N ILE A 83 -7.44 25.13 24.56
CA ILE A 83 -6.81 25.59 25.80
C ILE A 83 -6.12 26.94 25.60
N SER A 84 -5.35 27.12 24.53
CA SER A 84 -4.53 28.32 24.34
C SER A 84 -5.27 29.52 23.76
N GLU A 85 -6.19 29.31 22.82
CA GLU A 85 -6.93 30.38 22.14
C GLU A 85 -8.30 30.64 22.78
N LEU A 86 -8.98 29.60 23.28
CA LEU A 86 -10.30 29.72 23.91
C LEU A 86 -10.27 29.66 25.45
N ASN A 87 -9.09 29.48 26.06
CA ASN A 87 -8.90 29.39 27.51
C ASN A 87 -9.80 28.35 28.19
N MET A 88 -10.15 27.27 27.47
CA MET A 88 -10.99 26.19 27.99
C MET A 88 -10.22 25.36 29.02
N MET A 89 -10.79 25.21 30.22
CA MET A 89 -10.33 24.27 31.25
C MET A 89 -11.29 23.08 31.34
N ALA A 90 -10.76 21.90 31.63
CA ALA A 90 -11.57 20.71 31.87
C ALA A 90 -12.45 20.94 33.12
N PRO A 91 -13.79 20.78 33.02
CA PRO A 91 -14.69 21.12 34.11
C PRO A 91 -14.53 20.16 35.30
N THR A 92 -14.50 20.72 36.50
CA THR A 92 -14.52 19.97 37.76
C THR A 92 -15.89 19.37 38.03
N PRO A 93 -16.02 18.30 38.85
CA PRO A 93 -17.31 17.64 39.11
C PRO A 93 -18.40 18.58 39.64
N GLU A 94 -17.99 19.69 40.25
CA GLU A 94 -18.83 20.74 40.82
C GLU A 94 -19.51 21.62 39.74
N ASP A 95 -18.96 21.66 38.53
CA ASP A 95 -19.45 22.45 37.39
C ASP A 95 -20.33 21.64 36.42
N MET A 96 -20.57 20.35 36.70
CA MET A 96 -21.34 19.45 35.86
C MET A 96 -22.85 19.53 36.17
N VAL A 97 -23.61 20.24 35.32
CA VAL A 97 -25.08 20.25 35.40
C VAL A 97 -25.66 19.16 34.49
N MET A 98 -26.19 18.09 35.09
CA MET A 98 -26.85 17.01 34.36
C MET A 98 -28.34 17.35 34.13
N ILE A 99 -28.71 17.70 32.90
CA ILE A 99 -30.11 17.96 32.56
C ILE A 99 -30.79 16.63 32.17
N SER A 100 -31.57 16.07 33.10
CA SER A 100 -32.44 14.92 32.81
C SER A 100 -33.65 15.38 32.01
N GLY A 101 -33.71 14.96 30.75
CA GLY A 101 -34.84 15.21 29.87
C GLY A 101 -36.10 14.55 30.43
N ASN A 102 -37.10 15.40 30.73
CA ASN A 102 -38.47 15.09 31.10
C ASN A 102 -38.79 15.03 32.60
N LYS A 103 -38.97 16.20 33.22
CA LYS A 103 -40.12 16.46 34.11
C LYS A 103 -40.61 17.90 33.95
N ILE A 104 -41.80 18.01 33.35
CA ILE A 104 -42.77 19.08 33.54
C ILE A 104 -42.86 19.46 35.02
N VAL A 105 -42.36 20.64 35.38
CA VAL A 105 -42.50 21.23 36.71
C VAL A 105 -43.93 21.73 36.84
N GLY A 106 -44.80 20.85 37.32
CA GLY A 106 -46.07 21.21 37.92
C GLY A 106 -45.83 21.71 39.34
N GLU A 107 -46.12 22.99 39.53
CA GLU A 107 -46.31 23.67 40.80
C GLU A 107 -47.06 22.81 41.84
N LYS A 108 -46.43 22.55 43.00
CA LYS A 108 -47.00 22.68 44.36
C LYS A 108 -46.10 22.00 45.40
N GLY A 109 -45.75 22.73 46.45
CA GLY A 109 -45.07 22.16 47.60
C GLY A 109 -44.42 23.13 48.59
N LYS A 110 -44.90 24.38 48.72
CA LYS A 110 -44.53 25.20 49.88
C LYS A 110 -45.46 24.87 51.04
N ALA A 111 -45.03 23.96 51.91
CA ALA A 111 -45.48 23.92 53.30
C ALA A 111 -44.54 23.02 54.13
N ILE A 112 -43.39 23.54 54.56
CA ILE A 112 -42.73 23.00 55.74
C ILE A 112 -42.08 24.15 56.51
N ALA A 113 -42.68 24.51 57.64
CA ALA A 113 -42.00 25.10 58.78
C ALA A 113 -42.81 24.81 60.05
N PRO A 114 -42.52 23.70 60.76
CA PRO A 114 -42.85 23.57 62.18
C PRO A 114 -41.60 23.94 62.98
N GLY A 115 -41.65 25.02 63.77
CA GLY A 115 -40.50 25.37 64.58
C GLY A 115 -40.68 26.60 65.46
N ALA A 116 -40.81 26.31 66.76
CA ALA A 116 -40.46 27.15 67.91
C ALA A 116 -41.43 28.26 68.31
N GLY A 117 -41.95 28.12 69.54
CA GLY A 117 -42.79 29.10 70.21
C GLY A 117 -42.01 30.23 70.88
N GLY A 118 -42.78 31.11 71.53
CA GLY A 118 -42.24 32.22 72.31
C GLY A 118 -43.30 33.28 72.54
N GLN A 119 -44.05 33.10 73.63
CA GLN A 119 -44.83 34.09 74.41
C GLN A 119 -45.70 35.11 73.67
#